data_AF-A0A0D2C2W7-F1
#
_entry.id   AF-A0A0D2C2W7-F1
#
_cell.length_a   1.000
_cell.length_b   1.000
_cell.length_c   1.000
_cell.angle_alpha   90.00
_cell.angle_beta   90.00
_cell.angle_gamma   90.00
#
_symmetry.space_group_name_H-M   'P 1'
#
loop_
_entity.id
_entity.type
_entity.pdbx_description
1 polymer ?
#
loop_
_entity_poly.entity_id
_entity_poly.type
_entity_poly.pdbx_seq_one_letter_code
_entity_poly.pdbx_strand_id
1 'polypeptide(L)'
;MPARHRPDVRAVLDQDNIDGHQDNSIFKWPYINLEDLLPKESLLLLLNSRGRHQPAVFAHFDLASMTLRATFHKLPEIILHGCTTFYVMSMSEHSRPNTYGQLVESKLGTAEEMHCFKENPDRCFNQIQCKMLAFLLNGCYEILHDSPRGALVDPTLPTLPEPEPIMVNEAYYQVSTIAAETPYQVPTRLDTRRLLRLVEAARLAAEDHLWDMREDPSYFGRFITDWAQHDSRNQPQFHGQKPNQSAKVFWSHTIMVELAIAHQNLVSWDMLYRETKVLNDLASGELGLFNRSKPLPKGIEGACLKILAAIKMFAMILVCRFVGAARQRLRNVPGKVQRLSPSLTRMGSNSQDHLVTLLRVLGAGEDYWVRKMGLQNLIDELKRLLDQDTEQKERLSPYAKSIFAELAVASRMRCESMSLHSWAMVFPVKLEEGEFSDESFPMTVPPET
;
A
#
# COMPACT_ATOMS: atom_id res chain seq x y z
N MET A 1 2.60 2.93 25.29
CA MET A 1 2.23 2.57 23.90
C MET A 1 1.65 3.81 23.24
N PRO A 2 1.91 4.08 21.94
CA PRO A 2 1.29 5.19 21.21
C PRO A 2 -0.24 5.12 21.25
N ALA A 3 -0.91 6.27 21.33
CA ALA A 3 -2.37 6.33 21.47
C ALA A 3 -3.14 6.13 20.15
N ARG A 4 -2.45 6.18 19.02
CA ARG A 4 -3.00 6.59 17.72
C ARG A 4 -2.55 5.62 16.62
N HIS A 5 -3.42 5.32 15.66
CA HIS A 5 -3.11 4.53 14.46
C HIS A 5 -1.94 5.14 13.71
N ARG A 6 -1.05 4.27 13.20
CA ARG A 6 0.13 4.62 12.39
C ARG A 6 0.85 5.88 12.88
N PRO A 7 1.42 5.83 14.11
CA PRO A 7 2.13 6.97 14.68
C PRO A 7 3.36 7.37 13.84
N ASP A 8 3.93 6.41 13.10
CA ASP A 8 4.99 6.60 12.10
C ASP A 8 4.55 7.49 10.93
N VAL A 9 3.37 7.24 10.36
CA VAL A 9 2.81 8.05 9.25
C VAL A 9 2.56 9.46 9.73
N ARG A 10 1.93 9.61 10.90
CA ARG A 10 1.66 10.93 11.49
C ARG A 10 2.93 11.73 11.75
N ALA A 11 3.96 11.12 12.34
CA ALA A 11 5.24 11.79 12.56
C ALA A 11 5.87 12.31 11.25
N VAL A 12 5.76 11.56 10.15
CA VAL A 12 6.21 12.00 8.82
C VAL A 12 5.36 13.15 8.27
N LEU A 13 4.03 13.08 8.43
CA LEU A 13 3.10 14.10 7.94
C LEU A 13 3.24 15.42 8.69
N ASP A 14 3.45 15.36 10.01
CA ASP A 14 3.54 16.53 10.89
C ASP A 14 4.91 17.22 10.80
N GLN A 15 5.86 16.65 10.04
CA GLN A 15 7.26 17.11 9.96
C GLN A 15 7.90 17.30 11.34
N ASP A 16 7.44 16.53 12.34
CA ASP A 16 8.07 16.50 13.66
C ASP A 16 9.54 16.16 13.45
N ASN A 17 10.42 16.90 14.11
CA ASN A 17 11.86 16.89 13.91
C ASN A 17 12.39 15.45 13.93
N ILE A 18 12.48 14.84 12.74
CA ILE A 18 12.74 13.41 12.53
C ILE A 18 14.11 13.05 13.14
N ASP A 19 15.01 14.01 13.23
CA ASP A 19 16.34 13.89 13.83
C ASP A 19 16.36 14.01 15.37
N GLY A 20 15.26 14.47 15.99
CA GLY A 20 15.16 14.76 17.43
C GLY A 20 14.49 13.67 18.27
N HIS A 21 13.85 12.67 17.66
CA HIS A 21 13.23 11.57 18.41
C HIS A 21 14.29 10.58 18.90
N GLN A 22 14.79 10.81 20.12
CA GLN A 22 15.61 9.86 20.88
C GLN A 22 14.94 8.47 21.02
N ASP A 23 13.62 8.39 20.90
CA ASP A 23 12.87 7.13 20.86
C ASP A 23 12.27 6.87 19.47
N ASN A 24 13.07 6.29 18.58
CA ASN A 24 12.69 5.78 17.25
C ASN A 24 11.83 4.48 17.35
N SER A 25 10.94 4.41 18.34
CA SER A 25 10.08 3.27 18.65
C SER A 25 8.88 3.19 17.72
N ILE A 26 8.27 4.34 17.42
CA ILE A 26 7.06 4.43 16.59
C ILE A 26 7.26 3.89 15.17
N PHE A 27 8.47 4.02 14.62
CA PHE A 27 8.84 3.49 13.29
C PHE A 27 9.30 2.03 13.31
N LYS A 28 9.41 1.41 14.50
CA LYS A 28 9.75 -0.02 14.64
C LYS A 28 8.51 -0.90 14.80
N TRP A 29 7.46 -0.38 15.43
CA TRP A 29 6.21 -1.10 15.68
C TRP A 29 4.99 -0.19 15.48
N PRO A 30 4.75 0.27 14.23
CA PRO A 30 3.67 1.22 13.96
C PRO A 30 2.28 0.65 14.28
N TYR A 31 2.14 -0.67 14.23
CA TYR A 31 0.89 -1.39 14.52
C TYR A 31 0.69 -1.74 16.00
N ILE A 32 1.64 -1.42 16.88
CA ILE A 32 1.44 -1.59 18.34
C ILE A 32 1.01 -0.25 18.93
N ASN A 33 -0.28 0.02 18.84
CA ASN A 33 -0.91 1.26 19.32
C ASN A 33 -2.29 1.01 19.95
N LEU A 34 -2.76 1.96 20.77
CA LEU A 34 -4.03 1.82 21.47
C LEU A 34 -5.23 1.84 20.51
N GLU A 35 -5.24 2.73 19.51
CA GLU A 35 -6.37 2.88 18.58
C GLU A 35 -6.69 1.56 17.88
N ASP A 36 -5.68 0.80 17.47
CA ASP A 36 -5.87 -0.43 16.70
C ASP A 36 -6.01 -1.70 17.54
N LEU A 37 -5.40 -1.75 18.74
CA LEU A 37 -5.43 -2.93 19.62
C LEU A 37 -6.58 -2.93 20.63
N LEU A 38 -7.21 -1.78 20.88
CA LEU A 38 -8.39 -1.67 21.76
C LEU A 38 -9.67 -2.32 21.20
N PRO A 39 -9.96 -2.28 19.89
CA PRO A 39 -11.05 -3.07 19.31
C PRO A 39 -10.95 -4.54 19.71
N LYS A 40 -12.11 -5.13 20.04
CA LYS A 40 -12.21 -6.40 20.81
C LYS A 40 -11.44 -7.58 20.21
N GLU A 41 -11.19 -7.57 18.91
CA GLU A 41 -10.67 -8.72 18.17
C GLU A 41 -9.20 -8.57 17.78
N SER A 42 -8.67 -7.35 17.60
CA SER A 42 -7.30 -7.13 17.09
C SER A 42 -6.22 -7.74 17.98
N LEU A 43 -6.31 -7.55 19.30
CA LEU A 43 -5.36 -8.15 20.24
C LEU A 43 -5.45 -9.68 20.24
N LEU A 44 -6.67 -10.23 20.11
CA LEU A 44 -6.90 -11.68 20.06
C LEU A 44 -6.38 -12.28 18.75
N LEU A 45 -6.58 -11.60 17.62
CA LEU A 45 -6.02 -11.96 16.32
C LEU A 45 -4.49 -11.99 16.39
N LEU A 46 -3.88 -10.95 16.96
CA LEU A 46 -2.43 -10.87 17.12
C LEU A 46 -1.88 -11.98 18.02
N LEU A 47 -2.55 -12.29 19.13
CA LEU A 47 -2.18 -13.39 20.02
C LEU A 47 -2.32 -14.75 19.32
N ASN A 48 -3.43 -14.99 18.61
CA ASN A 48 -3.65 -16.24 17.89
C ASN A 48 -2.60 -16.45 16.78
N SER A 49 -2.38 -15.42 15.96
CA SER A 49 -1.46 -15.50 14.82
C SER A 49 -0.02 -15.71 15.30
N ARG A 50 0.49 -14.86 16.19
CA ARG A 50 1.89 -14.89 16.67
C ARG A 50 2.16 -16.00 17.67
N GLY A 51 1.15 -16.46 18.41
CA GLY A 51 1.29 -17.55 19.38
C GLY A 51 1.43 -18.94 18.74
N ARG A 52 0.99 -19.09 17.48
CA ARG A 52 0.95 -20.40 16.79
C ARG A 52 1.92 -20.55 15.64
N HIS A 53 2.48 -19.46 15.16
CA HIS A 53 3.36 -19.47 14.00
C HIS A 53 4.78 -19.07 14.41
N GLN A 54 5.77 -19.70 13.79
CA GLN A 54 7.18 -19.38 14.04
C GLN A 54 7.47 -17.92 13.62
N PRO A 55 8.40 -17.22 14.29
CA PRO A 55 8.76 -15.84 13.94
C PRO A 55 9.18 -15.68 12.47
N ALA A 56 9.75 -16.73 11.86
CA ALA A 56 10.14 -16.75 10.44
C ALA A 56 8.98 -16.43 9.48
N VAL A 57 7.75 -16.86 9.82
CA VAL A 57 6.54 -16.62 9.00
C VAL A 57 6.26 -15.13 8.84
N PHE A 58 6.61 -14.32 9.84
CA PHE A 58 6.35 -12.89 9.85
C PHE A 58 7.55 -12.05 9.44
N ALA A 59 8.69 -12.68 9.13
CA ALA A 59 9.95 -11.96 9.02
C ALA A 59 9.90 -10.81 8.00
N HIS A 60 9.33 -11.09 6.82
CA HIS A 60 9.16 -10.09 5.78
C HIS A 60 8.12 -9.03 6.12
N PHE A 61 7.01 -9.43 6.75
CA PHE A 61 5.96 -8.50 7.16
C PHE A 61 6.48 -7.49 8.18
N ASP A 62 7.24 -7.98 9.17
CA ASP A 62 7.89 -7.15 10.18
C ASP A 62 8.89 -6.17 9.54
N LEU A 63 9.65 -6.60 8.54
CA LEU A 63 10.56 -5.72 7.78
C LEU A 63 9.79 -4.67 6.96
N ALA A 64 8.75 -5.07 6.23
CA ALA A 64 7.91 -4.17 5.44
C ALA A 64 7.20 -3.13 6.32
N SER A 65 6.87 -3.48 7.57
CA SER A 65 6.32 -2.50 8.52
C SER A 65 7.28 -1.34 8.85
N MET A 66 8.58 -1.53 8.60
CA MET A 66 9.61 -0.53 8.86
C MET A 66 9.97 0.33 7.64
N THR A 67 9.29 0.20 6.50
CA THR A 67 9.70 0.91 5.27
C THR A 67 9.85 2.42 5.50
N LEU A 68 8.96 3.06 6.28
CA LEU A 68 9.12 4.48 6.63
C LEU A 68 10.38 4.74 7.44
N ARG A 69 10.77 3.83 8.33
CA ARG A 69 12.03 3.95 9.06
C ARG A 69 13.21 3.90 8.11
N ALA A 70 13.25 2.93 7.19
CA ALA A 70 14.33 2.80 6.23
C ALA A 70 14.48 4.06 5.37
N THR A 71 13.36 4.64 4.92
CA THR A 71 13.37 5.86 4.12
C THR A 71 13.77 7.11 4.91
N PHE A 72 13.18 7.33 6.09
CA PHE A 72 13.28 8.61 6.81
C PHE A 72 14.35 8.62 7.91
N HIS A 73 14.71 7.45 8.46
CA HIS A 73 15.72 7.29 9.48
C HIS A 73 16.77 6.29 9.00
N LYS A 74 17.79 6.78 8.30
CA LYS A 74 18.93 5.98 7.81
C LYS A 74 19.25 4.86 8.80
N LEU A 75 18.97 3.61 8.41
CA LEU A 75 19.41 2.47 9.19
C LEU A 75 20.94 2.55 9.19
N PRO A 76 21.61 2.55 10.36
CA PRO A 76 23.06 2.60 10.40
C PRO A 76 23.59 1.37 9.67
N GLU A 77 24.24 1.59 8.54
CA GLU A 77 24.88 0.54 7.77
C GLU A 77 26.11 0.08 8.55
N ILE A 78 26.06 -1.12 9.12
CA ILE A 78 27.23 -1.71 9.76
C ILE A 78 28.03 -2.38 8.66
N ILE A 79 28.94 -1.61 8.06
CA ILE A 79 29.99 -2.19 7.23
C ILE A 79 31.05 -2.72 8.20
N LEU A 80 31.17 -4.05 8.29
CA LEU A 80 32.34 -4.68 8.94
C LEU A 80 33.58 -4.37 8.08
N HIS A 81 34.18 -3.20 8.30
CA HIS A 81 35.39 -2.77 7.60
C HIS A 81 36.52 -3.78 7.85
N GLY A 82 37.05 -4.35 6.76
CA GLY A 82 38.20 -5.27 6.78
C GLY A 82 37.90 -6.70 6.34
N CYS A 83 36.63 -7.06 6.11
CA CYS A 83 36.26 -8.38 5.58
C CYS A 83 35.85 -8.25 4.10
N THR A 84 36.50 -8.99 3.20
CA THR A 84 36.04 -9.22 1.81
C THR A 84 34.79 -10.12 1.74
N THR A 85 34.30 -10.54 2.91
CA THR A 85 33.22 -11.48 3.12
C THR A 85 32.12 -10.79 3.92
N PHE A 86 30.88 -10.88 3.44
CA PHE A 86 29.70 -10.37 4.14
C PHE A 86 28.98 -11.53 4.83
N TYR A 87 28.31 -11.26 5.94
CA TYR A 87 27.47 -12.24 6.62
C TYR A 87 26.00 -11.84 6.45
N VAL A 88 25.15 -12.79 6.09
CA VAL A 88 23.70 -12.60 5.96
C VAL A 88 23.01 -13.48 6.99
N MET A 89 21.96 -12.96 7.62
CA MET A 89 21.19 -13.73 8.58
C MET A 89 20.21 -14.68 7.86
N SER A 90 20.22 -15.97 8.21
CA SER A 90 19.33 -16.98 7.63
C SER A 90 17.97 -16.99 8.31
N MET A 91 16.94 -16.67 7.52
CA MET A 91 15.57 -16.41 7.98
C MET A 91 14.53 -17.37 7.37
N SER A 92 14.97 -18.57 6.97
CA SER A 92 14.08 -19.54 6.33
C SER A 92 12.91 -19.97 7.23
N GLU A 93 11.71 -20.11 6.67
CA GLU A 93 10.55 -20.70 7.34
C GLU A 93 10.80 -22.15 7.78
N HIS A 94 11.79 -22.82 7.19
CA HIS A 94 12.21 -24.18 7.54
C HIS A 94 13.35 -24.19 8.57
N SER A 95 13.75 -23.02 9.09
CA SER A 95 14.74 -22.94 10.16
C SER A 95 14.18 -23.57 11.42
N ARG A 96 14.98 -24.46 12.03
CA ARG A 96 14.72 -24.95 13.38
C ARG A 96 14.94 -23.80 14.37
N PRO A 97 14.38 -23.85 15.59
CA PRO A 97 14.60 -22.81 16.60
C PRO A 97 16.09 -22.46 16.80
N ASN A 98 16.96 -23.47 16.69
CA ASN A 98 18.41 -23.33 16.89
C ASN A 98 19.16 -22.78 15.67
N THR A 99 18.50 -22.74 14.49
CA THR A 99 19.08 -22.27 13.23
C THR A 99 18.48 -20.96 12.73
N TYR A 100 17.40 -20.50 13.35
CA TYR A 100 16.78 -19.21 13.04
C TYR A 100 17.67 -18.05 13.48
N GLY A 101 17.92 -17.10 12.58
CA GLY A 101 18.75 -15.93 12.89
C GLY A 101 20.26 -16.21 12.88
N GLN A 102 20.70 -17.35 12.35
CA GLN A 102 22.13 -17.65 12.22
C GLN A 102 22.78 -16.77 11.15
N LEU A 103 23.98 -16.24 11.44
CA LEU A 103 24.81 -15.53 10.48
C LEU A 103 25.49 -16.56 9.55
N VAL A 104 25.22 -16.46 8.26
CA VAL A 104 25.78 -17.29 7.20
C VAL A 104 26.69 -16.44 6.34
N GLU A 105 27.86 -16.99 6.02
CA GLU A 105 28.83 -16.35 5.14
C GLU A 105 28.26 -16.24 3.71
N SER A 106 28.25 -15.04 3.14
CA SER A 106 27.86 -14.76 1.76
C SER A 106 29.04 -14.23 0.97
N LYS A 107 29.35 -14.89 -0.15
CA LYS A 107 30.35 -14.43 -1.12
C LYS A 107 29.65 -13.47 -2.09
N LEU A 108 30.25 -12.32 -2.40
CA LEU A 108 29.69 -11.43 -3.43
C LEU A 108 29.84 -12.10 -4.81
N GLY A 109 28.80 -12.09 -5.65
CA GLY A 109 29.05 -12.41 -7.06
C GLY A 109 27.89 -12.45 -8.05
N THR A 110 26.68 -12.90 -7.68
CA THR A 110 25.60 -13.05 -8.67
C THR A 110 24.28 -12.48 -8.18
N ALA A 111 23.50 -11.89 -9.10
CA ALA A 111 22.13 -11.45 -8.86
C ALA A 111 21.22 -12.59 -8.37
N GLU A 112 21.60 -13.84 -8.64
CA GLU A 112 20.90 -15.06 -8.22
C GLU A 112 21.05 -15.37 -6.71
N GLU A 113 22.15 -14.92 -6.08
CA GLU A 113 22.36 -15.05 -4.61
C GLU A 113 21.78 -13.86 -3.83
N MET A 114 21.23 -12.86 -4.53
CA MET A 114 20.52 -11.72 -3.96
C MET A 114 19.13 -12.10 -3.39
N HIS A 115 18.71 -13.36 -3.57
CA HIS A 115 17.48 -13.94 -3.02
C HIS A 115 17.51 -14.18 -1.51
N CYS A 116 18.70 -14.10 -0.89
CA CYS A 116 18.85 -14.03 0.56
C CYS A 116 19.08 -12.57 0.96
N PHE A 117 18.04 -11.92 1.49
CA PHE A 117 18.06 -10.66 2.26
C PHE A 117 19.39 -9.88 2.24
N LYS A 118 19.64 -9.10 1.17
CA LYS A 118 20.76 -8.13 1.12
C LYS A 118 20.38 -6.75 1.67
N GLU A 119 19.63 -6.70 2.76
CA GLU A 119 19.60 -5.51 3.61
C GLU A 119 20.22 -5.94 4.92
N ASN A 120 21.31 -5.34 5.39
CA ASN A 120 21.93 -5.61 6.70
C ASN A 120 20.85 -5.51 7.81
N PRO A 121 20.21 -6.62 8.26
CA PRO A 121 19.07 -6.59 9.16
C PRO A 121 19.51 -6.88 10.61
N ASP A 122 20.79 -6.64 10.92
CA ASP A 122 21.53 -7.39 11.94
C ASP A 122 21.06 -7.15 13.39
N ARG A 123 20.25 -6.12 13.62
CA ARG A 123 19.75 -5.79 14.96
C ARG A 123 18.31 -5.34 15.03
N CYS A 124 17.82 -4.63 14.01
CA CYS A 124 16.48 -4.04 14.09
C CYS A 124 15.37 -5.08 13.96
N PHE A 125 15.56 -6.07 13.11
CA PHE A 125 14.58 -7.12 12.87
C PHE A 125 14.37 -8.01 14.11
N ASN A 126 15.47 -8.62 14.63
CA ASN A 126 15.41 -9.41 15.85
C ASN A 126 14.88 -8.58 17.02
N GLN A 127 15.25 -7.29 17.09
CA GLN A 127 14.69 -6.39 18.09
C GLN A 127 13.16 -6.24 17.97
N ILE A 128 12.60 -6.22 16.76
CA ILE A 128 11.14 -6.13 16.55
C ILE A 128 10.46 -7.42 17.00
N GLN A 129 10.93 -8.57 16.52
CA GLN A 129 10.31 -9.84 16.87
C GLN A 129 10.42 -10.14 18.36
N CYS A 130 11.59 -9.91 18.98
CA CYS A 130 11.77 -10.05 20.41
C CYS A 130 10.84 -9.12 21.19
N LYS A 131 10.68 -7.86 20.77
CA LYS A 131 9.78 -6.92 21.45
C LYS A 131 8.30 -7.25 21.23
N MET A 132 7.93 -7.74 20.05
CA MET A 132 6.58 -8.23 19.75
C MET A 132 6.24 -9.40 20.69
N LEU A 133 7.11 -10.40 20.77
CA LEU A 133 6.93 -11.55 21.66
C LEU A 133 6.91 -11.13 23.13
N ALA A 134 7.79 -10.22 23.55
CA ALA A 134 7.79 -9.70 24.92
C ALA A 134 6.50 -8.93 25.25
N PHE A 135 5.98 -8.13 24.32
CA PHE A 135 4.71 -7.45 24.47
C PHE A 135 3.56 -8.46 24.65
N LEU A 136 3.49 -9.49 23.80
CA LEU A 136 2.46 -10.52 23.89
C LEU A 136 2.56 -11.33 25.18
N LEU A 137 3.77 -11.75 25.56
CA LEU A 137 4.00 -12.52 26.78
C LEU A 137 3.62 -11.72 28.03
N ASN A 138 3.99 -10.44 28.08
CA ASN A 138 3.56 -9.55 29.16
C ASN A 138 2.03 -9.38 29.16
N GLY A 139 1.41 -9.23 27.99
CA GLY A 139 -0.05 -9.20 27.86
C GLY A 139 -0.70 -10.48 28.41
N CYS A 140 -0.17 -11.66 28.07
CA CYS A 140 -0.64 -12.93 28.62
C CYS A 140 -0.50 -13.00 30.14
N TYR A 141 0.60 -12.50 30.72
CA TYR A 141 0.79 -12.47 32.17
C TYR A 141 -0.20 -11.55 32.88
N GLU A 142 -0.60 -10.44 32.26
CA GLU A 142 -1.62 -9.54 32.82
C GLU A 142 -3.03 -10.15 32.67
N ILE A 143 -3.32 -10.78 31.53
CA ILE A 143 -4.61 -11.45 31.29
C ILE A 143 -4.79 -12.66 32.22
N LEU A 144 -3.74 -13.47 32.38
CA LEU A 144 -3.70 -14.68 33.21
C LEU A 144 -2.99 -14.42 34.55
N HIS A 145 -3.26 -13.27 35.17
CA HIS A 145 -2.59 -12.84 36.40
C HIS A 145 -2.74 -13.80 37.58
N ASP A 146 -3.79 -14.63 37.59
CA ASP A 146 -4.03 -15.66 38.61
C ASP A 146 -3.13 -16.89 38.46
N SER A 147 -2.43 -17.04 37.34
CA SER A 147 -1.54 -18.17 37.08
C SER A 147 -0.07 -17.79 37.28
N PRO A 148 0.71 -18.57 38.05
CA PRO A 148 2.13 -18.30 38.23
C PRO A 148 2.86 -18.45 36.88
N ARG A 149 3.75 -17.50 36.56
CA ARG A 149 4.45 -17.45 35.27
C ARG A 149 5.12 -18.77 34.87
N GLY A 150 5.73 -19.46 35.83
CA GLY A 150 6.39 -20.75 35.60
C GLY A 150 5.44 -21.88 35.17
N ALA A 151 4.17 -21.82 35.60
CA ALA A 151 3.17 -22.81 35.18
C ALA A 151 2.72 -22.60 33.72
N LEU A 152 2.77 -21.37 33.21
CA LEU A 152 2.35 -21.05 31.84
C LEU A 152 3.36 -21.48 30.76
N VAL A 153 4.60 -21.77 31.15
CA VAL A 153 5.70 -22.23 30.27
C VAL A 153 6.03 -23.70 30.48
N ASP A 154 5.21 -24.42 31.25
CA ASP A 154 5.42 -25.84 31.48
C ASP A 154 5.27 -26.63 30.16
N PRO A 155 6.32 -27.33 29.69
CA PRO A 155 6.28 -28.08 28.43
C PRO A 155 5.31 -29.26 28.47
N THR A 156 4.76 -29.62 29.63
CA THR A 156 3.74 -30.66 29.79
C THR A 156 2.32 -30.17 29.52
N LEU A 157 2.10 -28.85 29.39
CA LEU A 157 0.80 -28.31 29.03
C LEU A 157 0.43 -28.71 27.59
N PRO A 158 -0.77 -29.28 27.37
CA PRO A 158 -1.20 -29.67 26.04
C PRO A 158 -1.46 -28.46 25.16
N THR A 159 -0.95 -28.48 23.93
CA THR A 159 -1.31 -27.51 22.90
C THR A 159 -2.75 -27.76 22.45
N LEU A 160 -3.63 -26.81 22.75
CA LEU A 160 -5.04 -26.88 22.33
C LEU A 160 -5.20 -26.60 20.83
N PRO A 161 -6.17 -27.25 20.16
CA PRO A 161 -6.47 -27.00 18.75
C PRO A 161 -6.87 -25.56 18.50
N GLU A 162 -6.87 -25.15 17.23
CA GLU A 162 -7.30 -23.80 16.86
C GLU A 162 -8.73 -23.52 17.34
N PRO A 163 -8.97 -22.44 18.15
CA PRO A 163 -10.34 -22.05 18.44
C PRO A 163 -11.02 -21.78 17.11
N GLU A 164 -12.33 -21.96 17.09
CA GLU A 164 -13.12 -21.57 15.92
C GLU A 164 -12.75 -20.13 15.52
N PRO A 165 -12.63 -19.86 14.21
CA PRO A 165 -12.35 -18.51 13.74
C PRO A 165 -13.30 -17.55 14.43
N ILE A 166 -12.81 -16.40 14.87
CA ILE A 166 -13.69 -15.34 15.36
C ILE A 166 -14.54 -14.96 14.13
N MET A 167 -15.74 -15.54 14.04
CA MET A 167 -16.63 -15.44 12.88
C MET A 167 -17.13 -14.00 12.81
N VAL A 168 -16.38 -13.13 12.16
CA VAL A 168 -16.93 -11.91 11.58
C VAL A 168 -17.42 -12.33 10.20
N ASN A 169 -18.72 -12.17 9.95
CA ASN A 169 -19.38 -12.60 8.71
C ASN A 169 -18.60 -12.20 7.44
N GLU A 170 -18.08 -13.19 6.71
CA GLU A 170 -17.36 -13.00 5.43
C GLU A 170 -18.19 -12.20 4.40
N ALA A 171 -19.52 -12.25 4.50
CA ALA A 171 -20.45 -11.63 3.55
C ALA A 171 -20.44 -10.08 3.55
N TYR A 172 -19.87 -9.42 4.55
CA TYR A 172 -19.91 -7.95 4.68
C TYR A 172 -18.60 -7.32 5.20
N TYR A 173 -17.44 -7.94 4.96
CA TYR A 173 -16.18 -7.27 5.29
C TYR A 173 -15.99 -6.01 4.45
N GLN A 174 -16.07 -4.85 5.10
CA GLN A 174 -15.57 -3.64 4.49
C GLN A 174 -14.06 -3.77 4.29
N VAL A 175 -13.57 -3.29 3.14
CA VAL A 175 -12.15 -3.30 2.77
C VAL A 175 -11.26 -2.64 3.84
N SER A 176 -11.81 -1.70 4.62
CA SER A 176 -11.16 -1.04 5.76
C SER A 176 -10.96 -1.97 6.95
N THR A 177 -11.94 -2.83 7.28
CA THR A 177 -11.80 -3.84 8.33
C THR A 177 -10.69 -4.82 7.98
N ILE A 178 -10.64 -5.29 6.72
CA ILE A 178 -9.55 -6.15 6.24
C ILE A 178 -8.20 -5.45 6.40
N ALA A 179 -8.08 -4.18 5.97
CA ALA A 179 -6.83 -3.44 6.09
C ALA A 179 -6.39 -3.20 7.54
N ALA A 180 -7.35 -2.95 8.45
CA ALA A 180 -7.09 -2.75 9.87
C ALA A 180 -6.64 -4.04 10.58
N GLU A 181 -7.18 -5.20 10.18
CA GLU A 181 -6.84 -6.49 10.79
C GLU A 181 -5.62 -7.18 10.19
N THR A 182 -5.30 -6.88 8.92
CA THR A 182 -4.17 -7.48 8.19
C THR A 182 -2.86 -7.52 9.00
N PRO A 183 -2.45 -6.46 9.74
CA PRO A 183 -1.23 -6.48 10.54
C PRO A 183 -1.21 -7.47 11.72
N TYR A 184 -2.38 -7.92 12.14
CA TYR A 184 -2.57 -8.83 13.28
C TYR A 184 -2.81 -10.27 12.85
N GLN A 185 -2.97 -10.52 11.56
CA GLN A 185 -3.18 -11.85 10.99
C GLN A 185 -1.86 -12.48 10.50
N VAL A 186 -1.92 -13.77 10.16
CA VAL A 186 -0.81 -14.46 9.50
C VAL A 186 -0.67 -13.89 8.08
N PRO A 187 0.54 -13.46 7.65
CA PRO A 187 0.75 -12.92 6.31
C PRO A 187 0.19 -13.85 5.24
N THR A 188 -0.79 -13.36 4.47
CA THR A 188 -1.45 -14.14 3.44
C THR A 188 -0.48 -14.37 2.27
N ARG A 189 -0.50 -15.57 1.70
CA ARG A 189 0.20 -15.85 0.43
C ARG A 189 -0.51 -15.13 -0.71
N LEU A 190 0.21 -14.84 -1.78
CA LEU A 190 -0.38 -14.31 -3.02
C LEU A 190 -1.53 -15.21 -3.46
N ASP A 191 -2.75 -14.68 -3.46
CA ASP A 191 -3.94 -15.33 -4.00
C ASP A 191 -4.20 -14.78 -5.41
N THR A 192 -3.61 -15.45 -6.40
CA THR A 192 -3.74 -15.03 -7.81
C THR A 192 -5.17 -15.11 -8.32
N ARG A 193 -6.01 -15.99 -7.76
CA ARG A 193 -7.41 -16.15 -8.17
C ARG A 193 -8.24 -14.98 -7.67
N ARG A 194 -8.05 -14.58 -6.41
CA ARG A 194 -8.68 -13.39 -5.86
C ARG A 194 -8.25 -12.14 -6.62
N LEU A 195 -6.95 -12.00 -6.88
CA LEU A 195 -6.42 -10.88 -7.66
C LEU A 195 -7.07 -10.83 -9.04
N LEU A 196 -7.14 -11.95 -9.76
CA LEU A 196 -7.78 -12.03 -11.07
C LEU A 196 -9.25 -11.59 -11.04
N ARG A 197 -10.03 -12.05 -10.06
CA ARG A 197 -11.45 -11.65 -9.91
C ARG A 197 -11.63 -10.16 -9.65
N LEU A 198 -10.76 -9.57 -8.82
CA LEU A 198 -10.81 -8.12 -8.54
C LEU A 198 -10.56 -7.30 -9.81
N VAL A 199 -9.57 -7.70 -10.61
CA VAL A 199 -9.22 -7.01 -11.86
C VAL A 199 -10.29 -7.22 -12.92
N GLU A 200 -10.83 -8.43 -13.03
CA GLU A 200 -11.93 -8.73 -13.95
C GLU A 200 -13.16 -7.88 -13.64
N ALA A 201 -13.54 -7.77 -12.37
CA ALA A 201 -14.65 -6.91 -11.94
C ALA A 201 -14.40 -5.43 -12.28
N ALA A 202 -13.17 -4.92 -12.05
CA ALA A 202 -12.81 -3.54 -12.41
C ALA A 202 -12.83 -3.30 -13.93
N ARG A 203 -12.36 -4.28 -14.72
CA ARG A 203 -12.39 -4.25 -16.19
C ARG A 203 -13.83 -4.22 -16.71
N LEU A 204 -14.70 -5.10 -16.20
CA LEU A 204 -16.12 -5.14 -16.58
C LEU A 204 -16.82 -3.84 -16.22
N ALA A 205 -16.58 -3.28 -15.03
CA ALA A 205 -17.14 -1.98 -14.64
C ALA A 205 -16.68 -0.83 -15.57
N ALA A 206 -15.42 -0.86 -16.04
CA ALA A 206 -14.92 0.13 -17.01
C ALA A 206 -15.52 -0.08 -18.42
N GLU A 207 -15.83 -1.32 -18.79
CA GLU A 207 -16.49 -1.66 -20.05
C GLU A 207 -17.96 -1.20 -20.03
N ASP A 208 -18.70 -1.53 -18.96
CA ASP A 208 -20.07 -1.09 -18.73
C ASP A 208 -20.17 0.44 -18.76
N HIS A 209 -19.21 1.13 -18.14
CA HIS A 209 -19.13 2.59 -18.15
C HIS A 209 -19.09 3.18 -19.58
N LEU A 210 -18.35 2.56 -20.50
CA LEU A 210 -18.27 3.00 -21.89
C LEU A 210 -19.55 2.67 -22.67
N TRP A 211 -20.17 1.52 -22.40
CA TRP A 211 -21.48 1.18 -22.97
C TRP A 211 -22.54 2.19 -22.52
N ASP A 212 -22.60 2.52 -21.23
CA ASP A 212 -23.53 3.50 -20.68
C ASP A 212 -23.32 4.89 -21.29
N MET A 213 -22.06 5.32 -21.50
CA MET A 213 -21.77 6.58 -22.21
C MET A 213 -22.25 6.59 -23.66
N ARG A 214 -22.28 5.43 -24.32
CA ARG A 214 -22.68 5.29 -25.72
C ARG A 214 -24.20 5.17 -25.88
N GLU A 215 -24.86 4.47 -24.95
CA GLU A 215 -26.24 4.03 -25.10
C GLU A 215 -27.25 4.87 -24.30
N ASP A 216 -26.86 5.47 -23.17
CA ASP A 216 -27.72 6.35 -22.36
C ASP A 216 -27.29 7.83 -22.46
N PRO A 217 -27.99 8.66 -23.26
CA PRO A 217 -27.73 10.10 -23.36
C PRO A 217 -27.84 10.84 -22.01
N SER A 218 -28.68 10.36 -21.09
CA SER A 218 -28.85 10.95 -19.76
C SER A 218 -27.67 10.61 -18.86
N TYR A 219 -27.11 9.41 -18.98
CA TYR A 219 -25.88 9.02 -18.30
C TYR A 219 -24.71 9.86 -18.83
N PHE A 220 -24.54 9.90 -20.16
CA PHE A 220 -23.51 10.69 -20.83
C PHE A 220 -23.56 12.17 -20.41
N GLY A 221 -24.74 12.80 -20.48
CA GLY A 221 -24.91 14.20 -20.11
C GLY A 221 -24.57 14.47 -18.63
N ARG A 222 -24.99 13.59 -17.71
CA ARG A 222 -24.66 13.70 -16.29
C ARG A 222 -23.16 13.58 -16.06
N PHE A 223 -22.55 12.56 -16.64
CA PHE A 223 -21.14 12.25 -16.41
C PHE A 223 -20.20 13.31 -16.97
N ILE A 224 -20.43 13.77 -18.21
CA ILE A 224 -19.67 14.88 -18.81
C ILE A 224 -19.84 16.17 -18.01
N THR A 225 -21.02 16.42 -17.44
CA THR A 225 -21.27 17.59 -16.58
C THR A 225 -20.50 17.48 -15.26
N ASP A 226 -20.53 16.31 -14.63
CA ASP A 226 -19.76 16.06 -13.40
C ASP A 226 -18.26 16.25 -13.66
N TRP A 227 -17.73 15.74 -14.77
CA TRP A 227 -16.34 15.98 -15.15
C TRP A 227 -16.05 17.46 -15.44
N ALA A 228 -16.96 18.16 -16.14
CA ALA A 228 -16.79 19.58 -16.42
C ALA A 228 -16.71 20.39 -15.12
N GLN A 229 -17.44 20.01 -14.08
CA GLN A 229 -17.26 20.60 -12.75
C GLN A 229 -15.85 20.29 -12.23
N HIS A 230 -15.44 19.02 -12.33
CA HIS A 230 -14.15 18.33 -12.15
C HIS A 230 -12.85 18.98 -12.69
N ASP A 231 -12.92 19.60 -13.87
CA ASP A 231 -11.74 20.04 -14.62
C ASP A 231 -11.07 21.26 -13.97
N SER A 232 -9.75 21.18 -13.76
CA SER A 232 -8.94 22.27 -13.21
C SER A 232 -8.98 23.53 -14.07
N ARG A 233 -9.21 23.38 -15.39
CA ARG A 233 -9.32 24.49 -16.34
C ARG A 233 -10.65 25.22 -16.24
N ASN A 234 -11.66 24.59 -15.65
CA ASN A 234 -12.99 25.19 -15.43
C ASN A 234 -13.10 26.05 -14.19
N GLN A 235 -11.98 26.22 -13.51
CA GLN A 235 -11.88 27.01 -12.30
C GLN A 235 -11.68 28.48 -12.69
N PRO A 236 -12.25 29.43 -11.93
CA PRO A 236 -11.92 30.83 -12.11
C PRO A 236 -10.41 30.98 -11.97
N GLN A 237 -9.75 31.45 -13.04
CA GLN A 237 -8.34 31.81 -12.96
C GLN A 237 -8.17 32.96 -11.95
N PHE A 238 -6.92 33.28 -11.58
CA PHE A 238 -6.53 34.29 -10.58
C PHE A 238 -7.24 35.67 -10.67
N HIS A 239 -7.99 35.95 -11.75
CA HIS A 239 -8.83 37.14 -11.95
C HIS A 239 -10.35 36.93 -11.80
N GLY A 240 -10.83 35.80 -11.29
CA GLY A 240 -12.26 35.59 -11.01
C GLY A 240 -13.16 35.40 -12.24
N GLN A 241 -12.60 35.39 -13.45
CA GLN A 241 -13.34 35.03 -14.65
C GLN A 241 -13.47 33.51 -14.72
N LYS A 242 -14.71 33.02 -14.58
CA LYS A 242 -15.04 31.63 -14.92
C LYS A 242 -14.89 31.46 -16.43
N PRO A 243 -14.32 30.35 -16.92
CA PRO A 243 -14.32 30.07 -18.35
C PRO A 243 -15.76 30.04 -18.85
N ASN A 244 -15.95 30.52 -20.08
CA ASN A 244 -17.27 30.62 -20.66
C ASN A 244 -17.84 29.21 -20.93
N GLN A 245 -18.58 28.67 -19.96
CA GLN A 245 -19.24 27.37 -20.05
C GLN A 245 -20.33 27.34 -21.14
N SER A 246 -20.69 28.49 -21.73
CA SER A 246 -21.56 28.54 -22.92
C SER A 246 -20.79 28.40 -24.24
N ALA A 247 -19.45 28.34 -24.21
CA ALA A 247 -18.64 28.22 -25.42
C ALA A 247 -18.66 26.79 -25.96
N LYS A 248 -19.01 26.62 -27.24
CA LYS A 248 -18.99 25.31 -27.92
C LYS A 248 -17.62 24.62 -27.83
N VAL A 249 -16.54 25.41 -27.94
CA VAL A 249 -15.14 24.93 -27.86
C VAL A 249 -14.86 24.24 -26.52
N PHE A 250 -15.41 24.79 -25.43
CA PHE A 250 -15.24 24.25 -24.09
C PHE A 250 -15.84 22.84 -23.98
N TRP A 251 -17.09 22.66 -24.40
CA TRP A 251 -17.75 21.34 -24.37
C TRP A 251 -17.14 20.34 -25.34
N SER A 252 -16.74 20.77 -26.55
CA SER A 252 -16.04 19.89 -27.50
C SER A 252 -14.77 19.31 -26.89
N HIS A 253 -13.97 20.14 -26.21
CA HIS A 253 -12.75 19.69 -25.57
C HIS A 253 -13.01 18.78 -24.36
N THR A 254 -13.97 19.16 -23.50
CA THR A 254 -14.41 18.38 -22.34
C THR A 254 -14.84 16.97 -22.73
N ILE A 255 -15.70 16.86 -23.75
CA ILE A 255 -16.17 15.57 -24.27
C ILE A 255 -15.00 14.75 -24.82
N MET A 256 -14.11 15.35 -25.61
CA MET A 256 -12.97 14.66 -26.19
C MET A 256 -12.06 14.06 -25.11
N VAL A 257 -11.70 14.88 -24.11
CA VAL A 257 -10.80 14.43 -23.03
C VAL A 257 -11.46 13.33 -22.22
N GLU A 258 -12.73 13.47 -21.86
CA GLU A 258 -13.36 12.45 -21.00
C GLU A 258 -13.61 11.14 -21.72
N LEU A 259 -13.96 11.18 -23.01
CA LEU A 259 -14.00 9.96 -23.81
C LEU A 259 -12.62 9.31 -23.91
N ALA A 260 -11.55 10.10 -24.12
CA ALA A 260 -10.19 9.56 -24.16
C ALA A 260 -9.80 8.91 -22.82
N ILE A 261 -10.14 9.53 -21.70
CA ILE A 261 -9.90 9.00 -20.35
C ILE A 261 -10.69 7.72 -20.10
N ALA A 262 -11.98 7.66 -20.48
CA ALA A 262 -12.80 6.47 -20.30
C ALA A 262 -12.24 5.26 -21.09
N HIS A 263 -11.81 5.49 -22.33
CA HIS A 263 -11.13 4.47 -23.14
C HIS A 263 -9.78 4.07 -22.52
N GLN A 264 -8.98 5.05 -22.06
CA GLN A 264 -7.70 4.79 -21.42
C GLN A 264 -7.87 3.97 -20.13
N ASN A 265 -8.91 4.23 -19.34
CA ASN A 265 -9.26 3.45 -18.16
C ASN A 265 -9.56 1.99 -18.53
N LEU A 266 -10.42 1.74 -19.53
CA LEU A 266 -10.70 0.37 -19.98
C LEU A 266 -9.43 -0.34 -20.47
N VAL A 267 -8.62 0.33 -21.30
CA VAL A 267 -7.36 -0.24 -21.82
C VAL A 267 -6.40 -0.58 -20.67
N SER A 268 -6.29 0.28 -19.67
CA SER A 268 -5.44 0.05 -18.49
C SER A 268 -5.91 -1.17 -17.70
N TRP A 269 -7.22 -1.29 -17.44
CA TRP A 269 -7.79 -2.44 -16.75
C TRP A 269 -7.69 -3.74 -17.56
N ASP A 270 -7.89 -3.69 -18.87
CA ASP A 270 -7.75 -4.85 -19.75
C ASP A 270 -6.30 -5.35 -19.82
N MET A 271 -5.33 -4.43 -19.88
CA MET A 271 -3.90 -4.79 -19.79
C MET A 271 -3.59 -5.48 -18.46
N LEU A 272 -4.04 -4.90 -17.33
CA LEU A 272 -3.87 -5.51 -16.01
C LEU A 272 -4.54 -6.88 -15.93
N TYR A 273 -5.73 -7.05 -16.51
CA TYR A 273 -6.44 -8.32 -16.53
C TYR A 273 -5.65 -9.39 -17.29
N ARG A 274 -5.12 -9.08 -18.48
CA ARG A 274 -4.33 -10.02 -19.28
C ARG A 274 -3.10 -10.51 -18.53
N GLU A 275 -2.33 -9.60 -17.93
CA GLU A 275 -1.12 -9.96 -17.18
C GLU A 275 -1.45 -10.73 -15.89
N THR A 276 -2.52 -10.35 -15.20
CA THR A 276 -3.00 -11.06 -14.01
C THR A 276 -3.50 -12.46 -14.35
N LYS A 277 -4.13 -12.63 -15.52
CA LYS A 277 -4.56 -13.94 -16.01
C LYS A 277 -3.36 -14.84 -16.31
N VAL A 278 -2.34 -14.32 -16.99
CA VAL A 278 -1.07 -15.03 -17.22
C VAL A 278 -0.45 -15.45 -15.89
N LEU A 279 -0.37 -14.54 -14.92
CA LEU A 279 0.12 -14.84 -13.58
C LEU A 279 -0.70 -15.96 -12.92
N ASN A 280 -2.03 -15.88 -12.96
CA ASN A 280 -2.90 -16.90 -12.36
C ASN A 280 -2.75 -18.27 -13.04
N ASP A 281 -2.65 -18.31 -14.36
CA ASP A 281 -2.53 -19.56 -15.12
C ASP A 281 -1.18 -20.24 -14.85
N LEU A 282 -0.09 -19.47 -14.79
CA LEU A 282 1.24 -19.96 -14.39
C LEU A 282 1.25 -20.43 -12.93
N ALA A 283 0.62 -19.68 -12.04
CA ALA A 283 0.66 -19.91 -10.61
C ALA A 283 -0.26 -21.07 -10.17
N SER A 284 -1.36 -21.32 -10.90
CA SER A 284 -2.32 -22.41 -10.62
C SER A 284 -1.71 -23.82 -10.72
N GLY A 285 -0.52 -23.97 -11.31
CA GLY A 285 0.25 -25.22 -11.33
C GLY A 285 1.38 -25.32 -10.29
N GLU A 286 1.81 -24.22 -9.66
CA GLU A 286 3.13 -24.15 -9.01
C GLU A 286 3.15 -23.49 -7.61
N LEU A 287 2.09 -22.77 -7.18
CA LEU A 287 2.08 -21.98 -5.93
C LEU A 287 2.33 -22.76 -4.63
N GLY A 288 1.96 -24.04 -4.59
CA GLY A 288 2.18 -24.90 -3.42
C GLY A 288 3.64 -25.37 -3.26
N LEU A 289 4.48 -25.19 -4.30
CA LEU A 289 5.79 -25.83 -4.42
C LEU A 289 6.96 -24.85 -4.47
N PHE A 290 6.72 -23.53 -4.38
CA PHE A 290 7.81 -22.56 -4.47
C PHE A 290 8.73 -22.63 -3.27
N ASN A 291 9.92 -23.18 -3.50
CA ASN A 291 11.03 -23.09 -2.57
C ASN A 291 11.58 -21.66 -2.60
N ARG A 292 11.37 -20.90 -1.52
CA ARG A 292 11.87 -19.52 -1.37
C ARG A 292 13.39 -19.38 -1.44
N SER A 293 14.12 -20.49 -1.32
CA SER A 293 15.57 -20.54 -1.53
C SER A 293 15.99 -20.62 -3.00
N LYS A 294 15.04 -20.62 -3.94
CA LYS A 294 15.30 -20.62 -5.39
C LYS A 294 14.77 -19.34 -6.05
N PRO A 295 15.34 -18.92 -7.19
CA PRO A 295 14.78 -17.83 -7.99
C PRO A 295 13.33 -18.12 -8.39
N LEU A 296 12.54 -17.06 -8.50
CA LEU A 296 11.18 -17.14 -9.03
C LEU A 296 11.25 -17.58 -10.49
N PRO A 297 10.34 -18.44 -10.99
CA PRO A 297 10.29 -18.74 -12.40
C PRO A 297 10.18 -17.46 -13.23
N LYS A 298 11.01 -17.31 -14.25
CA LYS A 298 11.11 -16.09 -15.06
C LYS A 298 9.76 -15.62 -15.62
N GLY A 299 8.85 -16.55 -15.95
CA GLY A 299 7.50 -16.22 -16.42
C GLY A 299 6.64 -15.54 -15.36
N ILE A 300 6.69 -16.02 -14.10
CA ILE A 300 5.94 -15.44 -12.98
C ILE A 300 6.56 -14.11 -12.57
N GLU A 301 7.89 -14.05 -12.51
CA GLU A 301 8.62 -12.81 -12.25
C GLU A 301 8.27 -11.73 -13.28
N GLY A 302 8.31 -12.08 -14.57
CA GLY A 302 7.98 -11.15 -15.64
C GLY A 302 6.54 -10.67 -15.58
N ALA A 303 5.57 -11.56 -15.32
CA ALA A 303 4.17 -11.17 -15.15
C ALA A 303 4.00 -10.19 -13.95
N CYS A 304 4.67 -10.45 -12.83
CA CYS A 304 4.63 -9.55 -11.67
C CYS A 304 5.22 -8.17 -11.98
N LEU A 305 6.37 -8.12 -12.66
CA LEU A 305 7.01 -6.86 -13.05
C LEU A 305 6.13 -6.06 -14.03
N LYS A 306 5.51 -6.72 -15.02
CA LYS A 306 4.56 -6.08 -15.94
C LYS A 306 3.34 -5.51 -15.21
N ILE A 307 2.76 -6.27 -14.29
CA ILE A 307 1.66 -5.79 -13.44
C ILE A 307 2.10 -4.57 -12.62
N LEU A 308 3.28 -4.61 -11.98
CA LEU A 308 3.78 -3.50 -11.16
C LEU A 308 4.06 -2.24 -11.98
N ALA A 309 4.61 -2.39 -13.20
CA ALA A 309 4.85 -1.28 -14.13
C ALA A 309 3.53 -0.67 -14.61
N ALA A 310 2.57 -1.51 -15.01
CA ALA A 310 1.23 -1.06 -15.43
C ALA A 310 0.50 -0.32 -14.30
N ILE A 311 0.51 -0.87 -13.08
CA ILE A 311 -0.10 -0.21 -11.91
C ILE A 311 0.58 1.11 -11.61
N LYS A 312 1.92 1.21 -11.69
CA LYS A 312 2.64 2.46 -11.45
C LYS A 312 2.11 3.58 -12.36
N MET A 313 2.04 3.33 -13.67
CA MET A 313 1.53 4.30 -14.63
C MET A 313 0.06 4.64 -14.39
N PHE A 314 -0.76 3.61 -14.18
CA PHE A 314 -2.20 3.80 -14.03
C PHE A 314 -2.55 4.53 -12.72
N ALA A 315 -1.90 4.17 -11.61
CA ALA A 315 -2.06 4.84 -10.32
C ALA A 315 -1.66 6.31 -10.40
N MET A 316 -0.64 6.68 -11.18
CA MET A 316 -0.27 8.08 -11.37
C MET A 316 -1.40 8.89 -12.02
N ILE A 317 -2.06 8.35 -13.04
CA ILE A 317 -3.22 8.98 -13.69
C ILE A 317 -4.37 9.11 -12.68
N LEU A 318 -4.70 8.03 -11.96
CA LEU A 318 -5.77 8.02 -10.97
C LEU A 318 -5.51 9.01 -9.83
N VAL A 319 -4.29 9.10 -9.32
CA VAL A 319 -3.92 10.07 -8.28
C VAL A 319 -4.09 11.51 -8.77
N CYS A 320 -3.59 11.83 -9.97
CA CYS A 320 -3.75 13.16 -10.54
C CYS A 320 -5.23 13.55 -10.66
N ARG A 321 -6.07 12.63 -11.15
CA ARG A 321 -7.53 12.82 -11.27
C ARG A 321 -8.19 12.97 -9.90
N PHE A 322 -7.88 12.09 -8.96
CA PHE A 322 -8.46 12.09 -7.62
C PHE A 322 -8.12 13.37 -6.86
N VAL A 323 -6.84 13.75 -6.80
CA VAL A 323 -6.40 14.97 -6.13
C VAL A 323 -7.00 16.20 -6.80
N GLY A 324 -7.10 16.21 -8.13
CA GLY A 324 -7.80 17.26 -8.89
C GLY A 324 -9.26 17.41 -8.49
N ALA A 325 -10.02 16.31 -8.48
CA ALA A 325 -11.43 16.28 -8.12
C ALA A 325 -11.66 16.65 -6.65
N ALA A 326 -10.86 16.11 -5.73
CA ALA A 326 -10.98 16.40 -4.30
C ALA A 326 -10.72 17.88 -3.97
N ARG A 327 -9.74 18.52 -4.63
CA ARG A 327 -9.41 19.95 -4.42
C ARG A 327 -10.58 20.89 -4.67
N GLN A 328 -11.51 20.53 -5.55
CA GLN A 328 -12.56 21.44 -5.97
C GLN A 328 -13.55 21.78 -4.86
N ARG A 329 -14.01 20.78 -4.11
CA ARG A 329 -14.90 21.02 -2.96
C ARG A 329 -14.16 21.65 -1.78
N LEU A 330 -12.87 21.34 -1.62
CA LEU A 330 -12.04 21.88 -0.55
C LEU A 330 -11.75 23.39 -0.71
N ARG A 331 -11.75 23.92 -1.94
CA ARG A 331 -11.61 25.37 -2.21
C ARG A 331 -12.88 26.19 -1.90
N ASN A 332 -14.05 25.56 -1.85
CA ASN A 332 -15.32 26.23 -1.54
C ASN A 332 -15.56 26.40 -0.04
N VAL A 333 -14.61 25.98 0.82
CA VAL A 333 -14.62 26.27 2.25
C VAL A 333 -14.04 27.68 2.46
N PRO A 334 -14.81 28.66 2.97
CA PRO A 334 -14.30 30.00 3.19
C PRO A 334 -13.14 29.96 4.18
N GLY A 335 -11.96 30.44 3.75
CA GLY A 335 -10.95 30.97 4.67
C GLY A 335 -9.51 30.43 4.62
N LYS A 336 -9.16 29.28 4.02
CA LYS A 336 -7.77 28.74 4.23
C LYS A 336 -7.05 27.98 3.11
N VAL A 337 -7.65 27.71 1.93
CA VAL A 337 -6.98 26.89 0.89
C VAL A 337 -6.69 27.68 -0.40
N GLN A 338 -6.11 28.88 -0.25
CA GLN A 338 -5.43 29.56 -1.36
C GLN A 338 -3.96 29.14 -1.34
N ARG A 339 -3.61 28.07 -2.07
CA ARG A 339 -2.27 27.72 -2.61
C ARG A 339 -2.13 26.20 -2.65
N LEU A 340 -2.69 25.60 -3.69
CA LEU A 340 -2.23 24.31 -4.20
C LEU A 340 -1.96 24.54 -5.69
N SER A 341 -0.81 25.15 -5.99
CA SER A 341 -0.28 25.28 -7.35
C SER A 341 0.15 23.91 -7.88
N PRO A 342 0.26 23.73 -9.21
CA PRO A 342 0.76 22.49 -9.83
C PRO A 342 2.22 22.19 -9.48
N SER A 343 2.99 23.23 -9.16
CA SER A 343 4.35 23.16 -8.65
C SER A 343 4.35 22.94 -7.13
N LEU A 344 4.40 21.68 -6.71
CA LEU A 344 4.38 21.20 -5.33
C LEU A 344 5.72 21.39 -4.57
N THR A 345 6.48 22.45 -4.87
CA THR A 345 7.85 22.64 -4.37
C THR A 345 8.06 23.80 -3.40
N ARG A 346 7.02 24.47 -2.90
CA ARG A 346 7.19 25.46 -1.81
C ARG A 346 6.39 25.13 -0.57
N MET A 347 7.12 24.59 0.40
CA MET A 347 6.84 24.55 1.83
C MET A 347 6.17 25.84 2.32
N GLY A 348 5.14 25.68 3.15
CA GLY A 348 4.48 26.79 3.85
C GLY A 348 3.13 26.41 4.43
N SER A 349 3.14 26.02 5.71
CA SER A 349 2.06 25.91 6.70
C SER A 349 1.41 24.53 6.94
N ASN A 350 1.51 24.15 8.22
CA ASN A 350 0.72 23.16 8.95
C ASN A 350 -0.76 23.37 8.65
N SER A 351 -1.31 22.58 7.74
CA SER A 351 -2.75 22.43 7.68
C SER A 351 -3.13 21.54 8.86
N GLN A 352 -3.92 22.04 9.82
CA GLN A 352 -4.55 21.19 10.83
C GLN A 352 -5.56 20.20 10.23
N ASP A 353 -5.84 20.33 8.94
CA ASP A 353 -6.77 19.50 8.20
C ASP A 353 -6.07 18.26 7.63
N HIS A 354 -6.29 17.13 8.30
CA HIS A 354 -5.66 15.85 7.97
C HIS A 354 -5.94 15.41 6.52
N LEU A 355 -7.16 15.64 6.01
CA LEU A 355 -7.53 15.30 4.64
C LEU A 355 -6.72 16.10 3.62
N VAL A 356 -6.56 17.40 3.85
CA VAL A 356 -5.77 18.27 2.96
C VAL A 356 -4.30 17.87 2.96
N THR A 357 -3.76 17.50 4.12
CA THR A 357 -2.38 17.04 4.26
C THR A 357 -2.16 15.72 3.51
N LEU A 358 -3.05 14.73 3.66
CA LEU A 358 -2.98 13.47 2.92
C LEU A 358 -3.08 13.69 1.40
N LEU A 359 -4.03 14.51 0.94
CA LEU A 359 -4.17 14.84 -0.49
C LEU A 359 -2.95 15.60 -1.04
N ARG A 360 -2.27 16.39 -0.21
CA ARG A 360 -1.03 17.09 -0.61
C ARG A 360 0.11 16.10 -0.77
N VAL A 361 0.30 15.18 0.17
CA VAL A 361 1.34 14.14 0.08
C VAL A 361 1.05 13.17 -1.06
N LEU A 362 -0.21 12.78 -1.22
CA LEU A 362 -0.65 12.01 -2.37
C LEU A 362 -0.46 12.80 -3.67
N GLY A 363 -0.65 14.12 -3.69
CA GLY A 363 -0.39 14.92 -4.89
C GLY A 363 1.09 15.19 -5.20
N ALA A 364 2.00 14.97 -4.25
CA ALA A 364 3.42 15.37 -4.34
C ALA A 364 4.25 14.59 -5.37
N GLY A 365 3.67 13.58 -6.00
CA GLY A 365 4.25 12.83 -7.11
C GLY A 365 4.84 11.49 -6.70
N GLU A 366 5.35 10.78 -7.71
CA GLU A 366 5.79 9.38 -7.63
C GLU A 366 6.79 9.11 -6.50
N ASP A 367 7.71 10.04 -6.25
CA ASP A 367 8.72 9.92 -5.20
C ASP A 367 8.13 9.66 -3.82
N TYR A 368 6.95 10.22 -3.54
CA TYR A 368 6.29 9.99 -2.26
C TYR A 368 5.62 8.62 -2.20
N TRP A 369 5.03 8.12 -3.28
CA TRP A 369 4.29 6.85 -3.26
C TRP A 369 5.18 5.63 -3.48
N VAL A 370 6.31 5.81 -4.18
CA VAL A 370 7.25 4.71 -4.52
C VAL A 370 8.39 4.65 -3.51
N ARG A 371 9.00 5.80 -3.15
CA ARG A 371 10.23 5.80 -2.35
C ARG A 371 10.03 6.15 -0.88
N LYS A 372 9.01 6.95 -0.54
CA LYS A 372 8.85 7.49 0.82
C LYS A 372 7.79 6.84 1.67
N MET A 373 6.52 7.05 1.34
CA MET A 373 5.38 6.70 2.19
C MET A 373 4.75 5.36 1.79
N GLY A 374 4.81 4.99 0.50
CA GLY A 374 4.08 3.84 -0.04
C GLY A 374 2.64 4.20 -0.39
N LEU A 375 2.19 3.87 -1.61
CA LEU A 375 0.81 4.13 -2.05
C LEU A 375 -0.23 3.51 -1.11
N GLN A 376 -0.04 2.25 -0.72
CA GLN A 376 -0.98 1.53 0.14
C GLN A 376 -1.17 2.21 1.50
N ASN A 377 -0.09 2.69 2.13
CA ASN A 377 -0.17 3.39 3.41
C ASN A 377 -0.99 4.68 3.30
N LEU A 378 -0.84 5.43 2.20
CA LEU A 378 -1.59 6.66 1.98
C LEU A 378 -3.08 6.39 1.72
N ILE A 379 -3.39 5.36 0.93
CA ILE A 379 -4.76 4.97 0.62
C ILE A 379 -5.48 4.41 1.85
N ASP A 380 -4.82 3.57 2.64
CA ASP A 380 -5.40 3.01 3.86
C ASP A 380 -5.65 4.11 4.90
N GLU A 381 -4.70 5.05 5.09
CA GLU A 381 -4.89 6.17 6.01
C GLU A 381 -5.98 7.13 5.54
N LEU A 382 -6.06 7.40 4.24
CA LEU A 382 -7.15 8.19 3.67
C LEU A 382 -8.50 7.50 3.82
N LYS A 383 -8.57 6.18 3.59
CA LYS A 383 -9.78 5.39 3.78
C LYS A 383 -10.22 5.40 5.24
N ARG A 384 -9.29 5.18 6.18
CA ARG A 384 -9.54 5.24 7.63
C ARG A 384 -10.14 6.58 8.04
N LEU A 385 -9.56 7.69 7.56
CA LEU A 385 -10.09 9.03 7.81
C LEU A 385 -11.52 9.19 7.28
N LEU A 386 -11.79 8.77 6.04
CA LEU A 386 -13.12 8.90 5.42
C LEU A 386 -14.17 7.97 6.05
N ASP A 387 -13.76 6.84 6.61
CA ASP A 387 -14.69 5.91 7.28
C ASP A 387 -15.00 6.36 8.72
N GLN A 388 -14.04 6.97 9.42
CA GLN A 388 -14.24 7.47 10.79
C GLN A 388 -14.91 8.86 10.86
N ASP A 389 -14.63 9.73 9.88
CA ASP A 389 -15.07 11.12 9.90
C ASP A 389 -16.04 11.39 8.73
N THR A 390 -17.33 11.44 9.06
CA THR A 390 -18.39 11.68 8.07
C THR A 390 -18.30 13.08 7.48
N GLU A 391 -17.87 14.09 8.25
CA GLU A 391 -17.67 15.45 7.75
C GLU A 391 -16.60 15.44 6.66
N GLN A 392 -15.46 14.76 6.89
CA GLN A 392 -14.40 14.62 5.90
C GLN A 392 -14.87 13.85 4.66
N LYS A 393 -15.71 12.83 4.85
CA LYS A 393 -16.30 12.06 3.75
C LYS A 393 -17.24 12.89 2.87
N GLU A 394 -18.01 13.81 3.45
CA GLU A 394 -18.95 14.67 2.73
C GLU A 394 -18.24 15.75 1.90
N ARG A 395 -16.99 16.09 2.26
CA ARG A 395 -16.14 17.00 1.50
C ARG A 395 -15.73 16.43 0.14
N LEU A 396 -15.77 15.11 -0.06
CA LEU A 396 -15.54 14.48 -1.36
C LEU A 396 -16.83 14.34 -2.16
N SER A 397 -16.79 14.75 -3.43
CA SER A 397 -17.90 14.55 -4.36
C SER A 397 -18.08 13.06 -4.71
N PRO A 398 -19.26 12.64 -5.19
CA PRO A 398 -19.45 11.28 -5.70
C PRO A 398 -18.42 10.89 -6.77
N TYR A 399 -18.08 11.81 -7.68
CA TYR A 399 -17.04 11.62 -8.70
C TYR A 399 -15.63 11.43 -8.10
N ALA A 400 -15.24 12.21 -7.08
CA ALA A 400 -13.97 11.97 -6.41
C ALA A 400 -13.93 10.61 -5.69
N LYS A 401 -15.05 10.18 -5.11
CA LYS A 401 -15.18 8.88 -4.44
C LYS A 401 -15.06 7.71 -5.40
N SER A 402 -15.58 7.81 -6.63
CA SER A 402 -15.44 6.75 -7.64
C SER A 402 -13.98 6.56 -8.06
N ILE A 403 -13.26 7.66 -8.33
CA ILE A 403 -11.82 7.59 -8.66
C ILE A 403 -11.02 7.03 -7.48
N PHE A 404 -11.36 7.41 -6.24
CA PHE A 404 -10.71 6.86 -5.05
C PHE A 404 -10.91 5.35 -4.93
N ALA A 405 -12.10 4.84 -5.30
CA ALA A 405 -12.36 3.40 -5.30
C ALA A 405 -11.48 2.65 -6.32
N GLU A 406 -11.33 3.18 -7.54
CA GLU A 406 -10.40 2.63 -8.55
C GLU A 406 -8.95 2.63 -8.04
N LEU A 407 -8.52 3.75 -7.44
CA LEU A 407 -7.17 3.88 -6.87
C LEU A 407 -6.92 2.89 -5.73
N ALA A 408 -7.94 2.62 -4.91
CA ALA A 408 -7.86 1.63 -3.84
C ALA A 408 -7.70 0.21 -4.37
N VAL A 409 -8.37 -0.14 -5.48
CA VAL A 409 -8.16 -1.44 -6.15
C VAL A 409 -6.74 -1.52 -6.69
N ALA A 410 -6.28 -0.52 -7.45
CA ALA A 410 -4.92 -0.50 -8.00
C ALA A 410 -3.83 -0.59 -6.92
N SER A 411 -4.01 0.12 -5.80
CA SER A 411 -3.10 0.05 -4.65
C SER A 411 -3.06 -1.33 -4.01
N ARG A 412 -4.22 -1.97 -3.83
CA ARG A 412 -4.31 -3.33 -3.29
C ARG A 412 -3.64 -4.35 -4.21
N MET A 413 -3.85 -4.24 -5.52
CA MET A 413 -3.17 -5.09 -6.50
C MET A 413 -1.65 -4.97 -6.38
N ARG A 414 -1.12 -3.74 -6.23
CA ARG A 414 0.32 -3.53 -6.03
C ARG A 414 0.80 -4.25 -4.78
N CYS A 415 0.07 -4.12 -3.67
CA CYS A 415 0.40 -4.78 -2.42
C CYS A 415 0.40 -6.31 -2.55
N GLU A 416 -0.63 -6.88 -3.18
CA GLU A 416 -0.73 -8.32 -3.43
C GLU A 416 0.41 -8.81 -4.35
N SER A 417 0.73 -8.11 -5.44
CA SER A 417 1.88 -8.47 -6.30
C SER A 417 3.24 -8.39 -5.58
N MET A 418 3.37 -7.51 -4.59
CA MET A 418 4.56 -7.41 -3.74
C MET A 418 4.56 -8.44 -2.59
N SER A 419 3.49 -9.22 -2.40
CA SER A 419 3.42 -10.31 -1.41
C SER A 419 4.22 -11.57 -1.81
N LEU A 420 5.00 -11.52 -2.89
CA LEU A 420 6.02 -12.52 -3.23
C LEU A 420 7.31 -12.26 -2.44
N HIS A 421 7.16 -12.28 -1.11
CA HIS A 421 7.97 -11.62 -0.09
C HIS A 421 9.51 -11.75 -0.19
N SER A 422 10.08 -12.83 -0.73
CA SER A 422 11.54 -12.97 -0.93
C SER A 422 12.04 -12.42 -2.27
N TRP A 423 11.20 -12.46 -3.31
CA TRP A 423 11.56 -12.01 -4.67
C TRP A 423 11.23 -10.54 -4.89
N ALA A 424 10.18 -10.05 -4.23
CA ALA A 424 9.69 -8.69 -4.40
C ALA A 424 10.70 -7.59 -4.01
N MET A 425 11.72 -7.91 -3.21
CA MET A 425 12.78 -6.96 -2.83
C MET A 425 13.63 -6.50 -4.02
N VAL A 426 13.78 -7.33 -5.05
CA VAL A 426 14.59 -7.02 -6.24
C VAL A 426 13.75 -6.32 -7.32
N PHE A 427 12.42 -6.37 -7.23
CA PHE A 427 11.54 -5.79 -8.24
C PHE A 427 11.71 -4.28 -8.42
N PRO A 428 11.86 -3.44 -7.37
CA PRO A 428 12.12 -2.02 -7.56
C PRO A 428 13.38 -1.75 -8.39
N VAL A 429 14.47 -2.47 -8.09
CA VAL A 429 15.75 -2.33 -8.82
C VAL A 429 15.58 -2.74 -10.27
N LYS A 430 14.95 -3.89 -10.55
CA LYS A 430 14.70 -4.37 -11.92
C LYS A 430 13.80 -3.44 -12.74
N LEU A 431 12.83 -2.80 -12.07
CA LEU A 431 11.97 -1.79 -12.71
C LEU A 431 12.73 -0.51 -13.04
N GLU A 432 13.73 -0.13 -12.24
CA GLU A 432 14.59 1.05 -12.47
C GLU A 432 15.68 0.79 -13.52
N GLU A 433 16.25 -0.41 -13.54
CA GLU A 433 17.30 -0.83 -14.49
C GLU A 433 16.75 -1.09 -15.90
N GLY A 434 15.43 -1.03 -16.09
CA GLY A 434 14.82 -1.15 -17.40
C GLY A 434 14.96 -2.52 -18.04
N GLU A 435 15.14 -3.60 -17.24
CA GLU A 435 15.17 -4.99 -17.73
C GLU A 435 13.88 -5.41 -18.46
N PHE A 436 12.87 -4.53 -18.49
CA PHE A 436 11.64 -4.62 -19.29
C PHE A 436 11.51 -3.44 -20.26
N SER A 437 12.33 -3.42 -21.32
CA SER A 437 12.04 -2.65 -22.54
C SER A 437 11.15 -3.48 -23.46
N ASP A 438 9.87 -3.67 -23.11
CA ASP A 438 8.90 -4.29 -24.00
C ASP A 438 8.20 -3.15 -24.79
N GLU A 439 8.35 -3.15 -26.13
CA GLU A 439 7.80 -2.15 -27.07
C GLU A 439 6.26 -2.10 -27.11
N SER A 440 5.59 -2.88 -26.25
CA SER A 440 4.14 -3.04 -26.18
C SER A 440 3.42 -1.96 -25.35
N PHE A 441 4.13 -1.00 -24.76
CA PHE A 441 3.53 0.17 -24.13
C PHE A 441 3.35 1.30 -25.15
N PRO A 442 2.13 1.59 -25.66
CA PRO A 442 1.89 2.78 -26.44
C PRO A 442 2.01 4.01 -25.54
N MET A 443 3.22 4.56 -25.47
CA MET A 443 3.48 5.87 -24.88
C MET A 443 2.97 6.96 -25.81
N THR A 444 1.75 7.42 -25.57
CA THR A 444 1.36 8.77 -25.98
C THR A 444 1.08 9.57 -24.71
N VAL A 445 2.14 10.17 -24.19
CA VAL A 445 2.00 11.36 -23.33
C VAL A 445 1.34 12.41 -24.22
N PRO A 446 0.14 12.94 -23.90
CA PRO A 446 -0.40 14.04 -24.65
C PRO A 446 0.58 15.22 -24.50
N PRO A 447 0.92 15.93 -25.60
CA PRO A 447 1.84 17.05 -25.53
C PRO A 447 1.30 18.08 -24.55
N GLU A 448 2.17 18.55 -23.66
CA GLU A 448 1.91 19.75 -22.87
C GLU A 448 1.59 20.88 -23.84
N THR A 449 0.33 21.33 -23.82
CA THR A 449 -0.13 22.56 -24.48
C THR A 449 -0.99 23.38 -23.54
#